data_AF-A0A1F4QG31-F1
#
_entry.id   AF-A0A1F4QG31-F1
#
_cell.length_a   1.000
_cell.length_b   1.000
_cell.length_c   1.000
_cell.angle_alpha   90.00
_cell.angle_beta   90.00
_cell.angle_gamma   90.00
#
_symmetry.space_group_name_H-M   'P 1'
#
loop_
_entity.id
_entity.type
_entity.pdbx_description
1 polymer ?
#
loop_
_entity_poly.entity_id
_entity_poly.type
_entity_poly.pdbx_seq_one_letter_code
_entity_poly.pdbx_strand_id
1 'polypeptide(L)'
;MGQAALILSLILAIAVAVFAIQNAGPVTLRFGFWSVETSLVVVILVAAAAGAAVASLLGLPGWMRNRRRLRLQARELEAVRTSQTAPPAELPPRPSA
;
A
#
# COMPACT_ATOMS: atom_id res chain seq x y z
N MET A 1 -3.14 -14.75 18.14
CA MET A 1 -2.30 -13.60 17.75
C MET A 1 -2.79 -12.25 18.31
N GLY A 2 -3.74 -12.21 19.27
CA GLY A 2 -4.34 -10.93 19.71
C GLY A 2 -3.63 -10.22 20.86
N GLN A 3 -3.32 -10.91 21.96
CA GLN A 3 -2.84 -10.25 23.18
C GLN A 3 -1.39 -9.76 23.07
N ALA A 4 -0.49 -10.55 22.48
CA ALA A 4 0.90 -10.14 22.29
C ALA A 4 1.03 -8.90 21.39
N ALA A 5 0.24 -8.81 20.31
CA ALA A 5 0.21 -7.64 19.43
C ALA A 5 -0.32 -6.40 20.16
N LEU A 6 -1.37 -6.55 20.99
CA LEU A 6 -1.90 -5.46 21.82
C LEU A 6 -0.90 -4.99 22.88
N ILE A 7 -0.22 -5.92 23.55
CA ILE A 7 0.81 -5.59 24.55
C ILE A 7 1.96 -4.84 23.88
N LEU A 8 2.46 -5.33 22.73
CA LEU A 8 3.52 -4.68 21.98
C LEU A 8 3.11 -3.30 21.47
N SER A 9 1.90 -3.14 20.95
CA SER A 9 1.41 -1.83 20.49
C SER A 9 1.23 -0.86 21.65
N LEU A 10 0.80 -1.34 22.83
CA LEU A 10 0.69 -0.52 24.03
C LEU A 10 2.06 -0.05 24.53
N ILE A 11 3.05 -0.96 24.59
CA ILE A 11 4.44 -0.62 24.95
C ILE A 11 4.99 0.43 23.97
N LEU A 12 4.78 0.23 22.67
CA LEU A 12 5.20 1.18 21.65
C LEU A 12 4.51 2.54 21.82
N ALA A 13 3.21 2.56 22.06
CA ALA A 13 2.44 3.79 22.27
C ALA A 13 2.95 4.57 23.50
N ILE A 14 3.22 3.88 24.61
CA ILE A 14 3.82 4.47 25.81
C ILE A 14 5.21 5.03 25.49
N ALA A 15 6.06 4.28 24.77
CA ALA A 15 7.39 4.74 24.38
C ALA A 15 7.33 6.02 23.52
N VAL A 16 6.42 6.08 22.55
CA VAL A 16 6.18 7.27 21.72
C VAL A 16 5.68 8.44 22.57
N ALA A 17 4.78 8.21 23.53
CA ALA A 17 4.28 9.26 24.41
C ALA A 17 5.39 9.82 25.31
N VAL A 18 6.21 8.95 25.90
CA VAL A 18 7.37 9.37 26.71
C VAL A 18 8.36 10.16 25.85
N PHE A 19 8.66 9.70 24.64
CA PHE A 19 9.50 10.42 23.69
C PHE A 19 8.93 11.80 23.37
N ALA A 20 7.62 11.92 23.16
CA ALA A 20 6.94 13.19 22.92
C ALA A 20 7.06 14.16 24.09
N ILE A 21 6.84 13.68 25.32
CA ILE A 21 6.96 14.51 26.53
C ILE A 21 8.39 14.98 26.74
N GLN A 22 9.37 14.07 26.63
CA GLN A 22 10.79 14.40 26.83
C GLN A 22 11.33 15.36 25.76
N ASN A 23 10.76 15.32 24.55
CA ASN A 23 11.15 16.18 23.42
C ASN A 23 10.10 17.26 23.15
N ALA A 24 9.32 17.67 24.15
CA ALA A 24 8.34 18.75 24.05
C ALA A 24 8.98 20.15 24.03
N GLY A 25 10.30 20.25 24.19
CA GLY A 25 11.03 21.50 24.11
C GLY A 25 10.88 22.20 22.76
N PRO A 26 10.84 23.54 22.73
CA PRO A 26 10.70 24.29 21.50
C PRO A 26 11.95 24.17 20.63
N VAL A 27 11.72 23.93 19.33
CA VAL A 27 12.70 23.89 18.27
C VAL A 27 12.25 24.86 17.18
N THR A 28 13.14 25.77 16.80
CA THR A 28 12.90 26.70 15.69
C THR A 28 13.35 26.08 14.38
N LEU A 29 12.41 25.83 13.47
CA LEU A 29 12.73 25.52 12.08
C LEU A 29 12.83 26.80 11.27
N ARG A 30 13.83 26.87 10.39
CA ARG A 30 14.02 27.98 9.46
C ARG A 30 13.87 27.47 8.03
N PHE A 31 12.89 28.02 7.32
CA PHE A 31 12.61 27.75 5.91
C PHE A 31 12.88 29.02 5.10
N GLY A 32 14.13 29.19 4.66
CA GLY A 32 14.55 30.43 3.98
C GLY A 32 14.31 31.65 4.86
N PHE A 33 13.30 32.47 4.49
CA PHE A 33 12.91 33.69 5.21
C PHE A 33 11.85 33.49 6.30
N TRP A 34 11.26 32.29 6.42
CA TRP A 34 10.26 31.98 7.42
C TRP A 34 10.86 31.14 8.56
N SER A 35 10.35 31.30 9.77
CA SER A 35 10.64 30.42 10.89
C SER A 35 9.38 30.01 11.63
N VAL A 36 9.36 28.78 12.11
CA VAL A 36 8.27 28.24 12.93
C VAL A 36 8.87 27.58 14.16
N GLU A 37 8.24 27.79 15.31
CA GLU A 37 8.63 27.19 16.58
C GLU A 37 7.65 26.06 16.92
N THR A 38 8.17 24.85 17.11
CA THR A 38 7.37 23.66 17.42
C THR A 38 8.24 22.62 18.13
N SER A 39 7.69 21.47 18.52
CA SER A 39 8.49 20.41 19.12
C SER A 39 9.11 19.49 18.05
N LEU A 40 10.24 18.86 18.39
CA LEU A 40 10.93 17.94 17.49
C LEU A 40 10.01 16.80 17.00
N VAL A 41 9.15 16.29 17.89
CA VAL A 41 8.23 15.19 17.57
C VAL A 41 7.22 15.60 16.50
N VAL A 42 6.66 16.81 16.59
CA VAL A 42 5.71 17.31 15.58
C VAL A 42 6.37 17.41 14.22
N VAL A 43 7.62 17.89 14.16
CA VAL A 43 8.41 17.95 12.92
C VAL A 43 8.55 16.57 12.30
N ILE A 44 8.99 15.58 13.08
CA ILE A 44 9.23 14.22 12.59
C ILE A 44 7.93 13.62 12.05
N LEU A 45 6.82 13.77 12.78
CA LEU A 45 5.52 13.23 12.37
C LEU A 45 5.01 13.88 11.09
N VAL A 46 5.08 15.21 10.98
CA VAL A 46 4.64 15.94 9.78
C VAL A 46 5.52 15.59 8.58
N ALA A 47 6.84 15.54 8.75
CA ALA A 47 7.77 15.18 7.68
C ALA A 47 7.57 13.74 7.21
N ALA A 48 7.40 12.79 8.14
CA ALA A 48 7.11 11.40 7.81
C ALA A 48 5.76 11.26 7.08
N ALA A 49 4.71 11.94 7.57
CA ALA A 49 3.39 11.94 6.93
C ALA A 49 3.44 12.54 5.51
N ALA A 50 4.14 13.66 5.33
CA ALA A 50 4.34 14.28 4.03
C ALA A 50 5.11 13.35 3.07
N GLY A 51 6.20 12.72 3.56
CA GLY A 51 6.96 11.74 2.79
C GLY A 51 6.11 10.54 2.37
N ALA A 52 5.30 9.98 3.28
CA ALA A 52 4.38 8.89 2.97
C ALA A 52 3.30 9.30 1.95
N ALA A 53 2.77 10.51 2.06
CA ALA A 53 1.81 11.05 1.09
C ALA A 53 2.42 11.18 -0.31
N VAL A 54 3.63 11.74 -0.41
CA VAL A 54 4.36 11.87 -1.68
C VAL A 54 4.70 10.49 -2.26
N ALA A 55 5.24 9.58 -1.46
CA ALA A 55 5.56 8.23 -1.88
C ALA A 55 4.32 7.48 -2.37
N SER A 56 3.19 7.63 -1.67
CA SER A 56 1.91 7.06 -2.08
C SER A 56 1.50 7.62 -3.44
N LEU A 57 1.51 8.95 -3.60
CA LEU A 57 1.13 9.65 -4.82
C LEU A 57 1.94 9.19 -6.04
N LEU A 58 3.26 9.09 -5.88
CA LEU A 58 4.16 8.58 -6.92
C LEU A 58 3.95 7.08 -7.21
N GLY A 59 3.49 6.30 -6.24
CA GLY A 59 3.20 4.87 -6.38
C GLY A 59 1.85 4.54 -7.05
N LEU A 60 0.86 5.45 -7.04
CA LEU A 60 -0.48 5.19 -7.59
C LEU A 60 -0.47 4.74 -9.06
N PRO A 61 0.24 5.41 -9.99
CA PRO A 61 0.19 5.03 -11.41
C PRO A 61 0.73 3.61 -11.66
N GLY A 62 1.82 3.25 -10.97
CA GLY A 62 2.42 1.92 -11.04
C GLY A 62 1.45 0.86 -10.50
N TRP A 63 0.84 1.12 -9.34
CA TRP A 63 -0.16 0.24 -8.75
C TRP A 63 -1.37 0.04 -9.67
N MET A 64 -1.89 1.12 -10.29
CA MET A 64 -3.00 1.04 -11.24
C MET A 64 -2.64 0.21 -12.49
N ARG A 65 -1.45 0.44 -13.06
CA ARG A 65 -0.98 -0.32 -14.23
C ARG A 65 -0.82 -1.81 -13.88
N ASN A 66 -0.27 -2.11 -12.73
CA ASN A 66 -0.10 -3.48 -12.26
C ASN A 66 -1.46 -4.17 -12.06
N ARG A 67 -2.42 -3.47 -11.43
CA ARG A 67 -3.79 -3.98 -11.22
C ARG A 67 -4.53 -4.23 -12.54
N ARG A 68 -4.32 -3.40 -13.56
CA ARG A 68 -4.85 -3.64 -14.91
C ARG A 68 -4.23 -4.88 -15.56
N ARG A 69 -2.89 -5.02 -15.50
CA ARG A 69 -2.18 -6.21 -16.03
C ARG A 69 -2.65 -7.50 -15.36
N LEU A 70 -2.78 -7.51 -14.03
CA LEU A 70 -3.33 -8.63 -13.27
C LEU A 70 -4.72 -9.06 -13.77
N ARG A 71 -5.61 -8.09 -14.04
CA ARG A 71 -6.96 -8.38 -14.56
C ARG A 71 -6.93 -8.95 -15.98
N LEU A 72 -6.04 -8.46 -16.84
CA LEU A 72 -5.89 -8.97 -18.21
C LEU A 72 -5.36 -10.40 -18.19
N GLN A 73 -4.29 -10.65 -17.45
CA GLN A 73 -3.69 -11.97 -17.29
C GLN A 73 -4.69 -12.99 -16.70
N ALA A 74 -5.49 -12.59 -15.71
CA ALA A 74 -6.52 -13.44 -15.14
C ALA A 74 -7.56 -13.89 -16.19
N ARG A 75 -7.99 -12.97 -17.08
CA ARG A 75 -8.92 -13.27 -18.18
C ARG A 75 -8.31 -14.20 -19.23
N GLU A 76 -7.04 -14.00 -19.58
CA GLU A 76 -6.32 -14.88 -20.51
C GLU A 76 -6.24 -16.32 -19.96
N LEU A 77 -5.94 -16.47 -18.67
CA LEU A 77 -5.91 -17.78 -18.00
C LEU A 77 -7.28 -18.47 -18.01
N GLU A 78 -8.36 -17.73 -17.77
CA GLU A 78 -9.74 -18.25 -17.83
C GLU A 78 -10.14 -18.68 -19.25
N ALA A 79 -9.79 -17.89 -20.26
CA ALA A 79 -10.06 -18.23 -21.67
C ALA A 79 -9.33 -19.53 -22.07
N VAL A 80 -8.04 -19.64 -21.74
CA VAL A 80 -7.23 -20.84 -22.04
C VAL A 80 -7.74 -22.08 -21.29
N ARG A 81 -8.25 -21.95 -20.05
CA ARG A 81 -8.91 -23.06 -19.36
C ARG A 81 -10.21 -23.48 -20.05
N THR A 82 -11.05 -22.52 -20.44
CA THR A 82 -12.32 -22.79 -21.11
C THR A 82 -12.09 -23.53 -22.44
N SER A 83 -11.10 -23.11 -23.23
CA SER A 83 -10.74 -23.78 -24.50
C SER A 83 -10.19 -25.20 -24.31
N GLN A 84 -9.52 -25.50 -23.20
CA GLN A 84 -9.02 -26.86 -22.90
C GLN A 84 -10.11 -27.78 -22.31
N THR A 85 -11.22 -27.22 -21.80
CA THR A 85 -12.30 -27.99 -21.18
C THR A 85 -13.50 -28.19 -22.14
N ALA A 86 -13.47 -27.58 -23.33
CA ALA A 86 -14.46 -27.81 -24.37
C ALA A 86 -14.31 -29.25 -24.93
N PRO A 87 -15.39 -30.06 -24.97
CA PRO A 87 -15.34 -31.41 -25.54
C PRO A 87 -14.83 -31.38 -26.98
N PRO A 88 -14.10 -32.41 -27.46
CA PRO A 88 -13.67 -32.49 -28.85
C PRO A 88 -14.87 -32.26 -29.75
N ALA A 89 -14.80 -31.25 -30.62
CA ALA A 89 -15.87 -30.88 -31.53
C ALA A 89 -16.40 -32.15 -32.20
N GLU A 90 -17.67 -32.46 -31.92
CA GLU A 90 -18.39 -33.59 -32.49
C GLU A 90 -18.34 -33.40 -34.01
N LEU A 91 -17.51 -34.19 -34.68
CA LEU A 91 -17.32 -34.15 -36.12
C LEU A 91 -18.71 -34.27 -36.77
N PRO A 92 -19.08 -33.35 -37.69
CA PRO A 92 -20.37 -33.44 -38.36
C PRO A 92 -20.53 -34.84 -38.99
N PRO A 93 -21.72 -35.45 -38.89
CA PRO A 93 -21.92 -36.83 -39.28
C PRO A 93 -21.51 -37.00 -40.73
N ARG A 94 -20.60 -37.95 -40.98
CA ARG A 94 -20.16 -38.27 -42.34
C ARG A 94 -21.40 -38.71 -43.13
N PRO A 95 -21.66 -38.13 -44.31
CA PRO A 95 -22.77 -38.55 -45.13
C PRO A 95 -22.59 -40.02 -45.49
N SER A 96 -23.59 -40.83 -45.13
CA SER A 96 -23.69 -42.24 -45.50
C SER A 96 -23.82 -42.34 -47.02
N ALA A 97 -22.78 -42.91 -47.64
CA ALA A 97 -22.79 -43.36 -49.03
C ALA A 97 -23.61 -44.64 -49.18
#